data_AF-A0A2K2VUZ8-F1
#
_entry.id   AF-A0A2K2VUZ8-F1
#
_cell.length_a   1.000
_cell.length_b   1.000
_cell.length_c   1.000
_cell.angle_alpha   90.00
_cell.angle_beta   90.00
_cell.angle_gamma   90.00
#
_symmetry.space_group_name_H-M   'P 1'
#
loop_
_entity.id
_entity.type
_entity.pdbx_description
1 polymer ?
#
loop_
_entity_poly.entity_id
_entity_poly.type
_entity_poly.pdbx_seq_one_letter_code
_entity_poly.pdbx_strand_id
1 'polypeptide(L)'
;MLPYLETLLAKSFEVIPGESYNQYRLDVAEQIGAIHLFYEVPLMEEKPWRFLRDRVYPLFDRYIKAKLYDPATARGVVVAIFHTDRCYLLKGEDFLKAYREMEALDTAAFLEKVQQWLAA
;
A
#
# COMPACT_ATOMS: atom_id res chain seq x y z
N MET A 1 -15.84 8.68 6.75
CA MET A 1 -14.94 7.87 5.90
C MET A 1 -15.27 8.17 4.45
N LEU A 2 -14.27 8.58 3.67
CA LEU A 2 -14.44 8.85 2.24
C LEU A 2 -14.65 7.54 1.47
N PRO A 3 -15.50 7.49 0.41
CA PRO A 3 -15.83 6.24 -0.29
C PRO A 3 -14.61 5.49 -0.84
N TYR A 4 -13.61 6.20 -1.35
CA TYR A 4 -12.38 5.57 -1.84
C TYR A 4 -11.63 4.85 -0.72
N LEU A 5 -11.65 5.42 0.49
CA LEU A 5 -10.93 4.87 1.64
C LEU A 5 -11.62 3.61 2.13
N GLU A 6 -12.95 3.58 2.16
CA GLU A 6 -13.72 2.36 2.45
C GLU A 6 -13.36 1.23 1.46
N THR A 7 -13.36 1.52 0.16
CA THR A 7 -12.97 0.56 -0.89
C THR A 7 -11.53 0.06 -0.72
N LEU A 8 -10.61 0.95 -0.34
CA LEU A 8 -9.20 0.60 -0.11
C LEU A 8 -9.07 -0.31 1.12
N LEU A 9 -9.61 0.13 2.27
CA LEU A 9 -9.48 -0.56 3.54
C LEU A 9 -10.22 -1.91 3.56
N ALA A 10 -11.28 -2.07 2.76
CA ALA A 10 -11.98 -3.35 2.59
C ALA A 10 -11.09 -4.46 1.98
N LYS A 11 -9.94 -4.11 1.38
CA LYS A 11 -8.97 -5.09 0.83
C LYS A 11 -7.91 -5.52 1.84
N SER A 12 -8.00 -5.05 3.08
CA SER A 12 -7.08 -5.45 4.14
C SER A 12 -7.23 -6.94 4.43
N PHE A 13 -6.11 -7.66 4.53
CA PHE A 13 -6.15 -9.05 4.99
C PHE A 13 -6.22 -9.12 6.52
N GLU A 14 -5.81 -8.05 7.20
CA GLU A 14 -5.83 -7.96 8.66
C GLU A 14 -5.97 -6.51 9.11
N VAL A 15 -6.63 -6.31 10.25
CA VAL A 15 -6.81 -5.00 10.89
C VAL A 15 -6.43 -5.13 12.36
N ILE A 16 -5.47 -4.33 12.80
CA ILE A 16 -4.95 -4.35 14.17
C ILE A 16 -5.08 -2.96 14.82
N PRO A 17 -5.04 -2.88 16.16
CA PRO A 17 -4.81 -1.60 16.83
C PRO A 17 -3.50 -0.98 16.34
N GLY A 18 -3.50 0.32 16.06
CA GLY A 18 -2.32 1.02 15.55
C GLY A 18 -1.13 0.93 16.51
N GLU A 19 -1.38 0.95 17.82
CA GLU A 19 -0.36 0.78 18.86
C GLU A 19 0.31 -0.60 18.85
N SER A 20 -0.36 -1.63 18.33
CA SER A 20 0.16 -2.99 18.25
C SER A 20 1.03 -3.23 17.02
N TYR A 21 1.07 -2.31 16.05
CA TYR A 21 1.75 -2.50 14.77
C TYR A 21 3.24 -2.84 14.92
N ASN A 22 3.96 -2.16 15.82
CA ASN A 22 5.38 -2.41 16.00
C ASN A 22 5.65 -3.84 16.49
N GLN A 23 4.83 -4.34 17.42
CA GLN A 23 4.93 -5.71 17.90
C GLN A 23 4.59 -6.70 16.79
N TYR A 24 3.48 -6.47 16.08
CA TYR A 24 3.08 -7.28 14.93
C TYR A 24 4.21 -7.43 13.90
N ARG A 25 4.88 -6.32 13.56
CA ARG A 25 5.98 -6.31 12.59
C ARG A 25 7.17 -7.15 13.06
N LEU A 26 7.47 -7.15 14.37
CA LEU A 26 8.53 -7.97 14.95
C LEU A 26 8.15 -9.46 14.91
N ASP A 27 6.93 -9.78 15.34
CA ASP A 27 6.44 -11.17 15.39
C ASP A 27 6.44 -11.82 13.99
N VAL A 28 6.01 -11.06 12.96
CA VAL A 28 6.01 -11.52 11.57
C VAL A 28 7.43 -11.71 11.03
N ALA A 29 8.36 -10.82 11.40
CA ALA A 29 9.77 -10.96 11.03
C ALA A 29 10.40 -12.22 11.65
N GLU A 30 9.99 -12.61 12.87
CA GLU A 30 10.47 -13.79 13.56
C GLU A 30 9.85 -15.10 13.05
N GLN A 31 8.57 -15.11 12.69
CA GLN A 31 7.85 -16.34 12.33
C GLN A 31 8.11 -16.85 10.90
N ILE A 32 8.25 -15.96 9.92
CA ILE A 32 8.08 -16.38 8.52
C ILE A 32 9.42 -16.66 7.83
N GLY A 33 10.55 -16.14 8.32
CA GLY A 33 11.85 -16.25 7.63
C GLY A 33 11.90 -15.59 6.24
N ALA A 34 10.75 -15.24 5.66
CA ALA A 34 10.58 -14.41 4.49
C ALA A 34 10.44 -12.95 4.95
N ILE A 35 11.47 -12.16 4.64
CA ILE A 35 11.46 -10.71 4.87
C ILE A 35 10.34 -10.12 4.02
N HIS A 36 9.24 -9.71 4.66
CA HIS A 36 8.22 -8.88 4.01
C HIS A 36 8.67 -7.43 4.10
N LEU A 37 8.62 -6.70 2.99
CA LEU A 37 8.88 -5.26 3.01
C LEU A 37 7.63 -4.55 3.53
N PHE A 38 7.74 -3.83 4.64
CA PHE A 38 6.65 -3.00 5.15
C PHE A 38 6.76 -1.57 4.61
N TYR A 39 5.64 -1.04 4.09
CA TYR A 39 5.50 0.34 3.67
C TYR A 39 4.38 1.01 4.47
N GLU A 40 4.72 2.06 5.20
CA GLU A 40 3.82 2.73 6.13
C GLU A 40 3.17 3.95 5.49
N VAL A 41 1.84 4.02 5.54
CA VAL A 41 1.05 5.11 4.96
C VAL A 41 0.23 5.78 6.07
N PRO A 42 0.70 6.92 6.60
CA PRO A 42 -0.07 7.67 7.59
C PRO A 42 -1.22 8.43 6.93
N LEU A 43 -2.46 7.98 7.17
CA LEU A 43 -3.72 8.63 6.80
C LEU A 43 -4.52 8.99 8.06
N MET A 44 -3.85 9.59 9.05
CA MET A 44 -4.48 9.99 10.33
C MET A 44 -5.64 10.98 10.13
N GLU A 45 -5.56 11.83 9.09
CA GLU A 45 -6.63 12.72 8.66
C GLU A 45 -7.22 12.22 7.34
N GLU A 46 -8.52 12.42 7.14
CA GLU A 46 -9.16 12.15 5.85
C GLU A 46 -8.54 13.04 4.75
N LYS A 47 -7.64 12.46 3.96
CA LYS A 47 -7.12 13.09 2.74
C LYS A 47 -8.00 12.69 1.55
N PRO A 48 -8.18 13.54 0.54
CA PRO A 48 -8.90 13.15 -0.67
C PRO A 48 -8.11 12.11 -1.48
N TRP A 49 -8.80 11.33 -2.33
CA TRP A 49 -8.18 10.32 -3.20
C TRP A 49 -6.95 10.82 -3.96
N ARG A 50 -7.01 12.05 -4.49
CA ARG A 50 -5.89 12.70 -5.20
C ARG A 50 -4.57 12.70 -4.41
N PHE A 51 -4.62 12.73 -3.07
CA PHE A 51 -3.41 12.65 -2.25
C PHE A 51 -2.74 11.28 -2.36
N LEU A 52 -3.52 10.19 -2.27
CA LEU A 52 -2.98 8.85 -2.48
C LEU A 52 -2.48 8.71 -3.92
N ARG A 53 -3.36 9.05 -4.88
CA ARG A 53 -3.11 8.89 -6.31
C ARG A 53 -1.84 9.61 -6.78
N ASP A 54 -1.66 10.86 -6.37
CA ASP A 54 -0.60 11.73 -6.90
C ASP A 54 0.65 11.75 -6.04
N ARG A 55 0.60 11.25 -4.80
CA ARG A 55 1.77 11.21 -3.90
C ARG A 55 2.09 9.83 -3.37
N VAL A 56 1.14 9.14 -2.74
CA VAL A 56 1.43 7.88 -2.05
C VAL A 56 1.82 6.78 -3.03
N TYR A 57 1.03 6.53 -4.08
CA TYR A 57 1.34 5.50 -5.07
C TYR A 57 2.68 5.75 -5.80
N PRO A 58 2.96 6.95 -6.33
CA PRO A 58 4.27 7.23 -6.93
C PRO A 58 5.46 7.07 -5.96
N LEU A 59 5.28 7.40 -4.67
CA LEU A 59 6.34 7.23 -3.67
C LEU A 59 6.51 5.78 -3.28
N PHE A 60 5.42 5.03 -3.18
CA PHE A 60 5.40 3.59 -2.93
C PHE A 60 6.21 2.85 -4.01
N ASP A 61 5.90 3.07 -5.29
CA ASP A 61 6.57 2.41 -6.41
C ASP A 61 8.08 2.68 -6.42
N ARG A 62 8.46 3.95 -6.22
CA ARG A 62 9.87 4.35 -6.12
C ARG A 62 10.57 3.70 -4.94
N TYR A 63 9.90 3.66 -3.78
CA TYR A 63 10.43 3.04 -2.57
C TYR A 63 10.68 1.54 -2.77
N ILE A 64 9.69 0.79 -3.26
CA ILE A 64 9.82 -0.65 -3.41
C ILE A 64 10.82 -1.00 -4.53
N LYS A 65 10.91 -0.18 -5.59
CA LYS A 65 11.96 -0.30 -6.60
C LYS A 65 13.35 -0.17 -6.00
N ALA A 66 13.55 0.83 -5.13
CA ALA A 66 14.82 1.04 -4.43
C ALA A 66 15.17 -0.10 -3.46
N LYS A 67 14.17 -0.88 -3.03
CA LYS A 67 14.32 -2.10 -2.23
C LYS A 67 14.45 -3.37 -3.06
N LEU A 68 14.60 -3.25 -4.40
CA LEU A 68 14.72 -4.36 -5.36
C LEU A 68 13.46 -5.22 -5.51
N TYR A 69 12.29 -4.70 -5.12
CA TYR A 69 11.00 -5.31 -5.40
C TYR A 69 10.48 -4.82 -6.76
N ASP A 70 9.61 -5.63 -7.38
CA ASP A 70 8.97 -5.28 -8.64
C ASP A 70 7.77 -4.33 -8.41
N PRO A 71 7.80 -3.09 -8.91
CA PRO A 71 6.71 -2.13 -8.71
C PRO A 71 5.42 -2.49 -9.45
N ALA A 72 5.49 -3.30 -10.50
CA ALA A 72 4.30 -3.69 -11.25
C ALA A 72 3.42 -4.70 -10.49
N THR A 73 4.04 -5.49 -9.60
CA THR A 73 3.36 -6.56 -8.86
C THR A 73 3.31 -6.28 -7.36
N ALA A 74 4.32 -5.61 -6.80
CA ALA A 74 4.47 -5.37 -5.36
C ALA A 74 4.37 -6.65 -4.50
N ARG A 75 4.77 -7.79 -5.06
CA ARG A 75 4.73 -9.08 -4.37
C ARG A 75 5.72 -9.11 -3.21
N GLY A 76 5.29 -9.61 -2.05
CA GLY A 76 6.11 -9.65 -0.83
C GLY A 76 6.19 -8.31 -0.08
N VAL A 77 5.40 -7.32 -0.49
CA VAL A 77 5.25 -6.04 0.21
C VAL A 77 3.95 -6.04 1.02
N VAL A 78 4.01 -5.50 2.23
CA VAL A 78 2.87 -5.21 3.09
C VAL A 78 2.71 -3.70 3.20
N VAL A 79 1.54 -3.19 2.86
CA VAL A 79 1.19 -1.77 3.00
C VAL A 79 0.40 -1.61 4.29
N ALA A 80 0.97 -0.89 5.25
CA ALA A 80 0.39 -0.60 6.56
C ALA A 80 -0.27 0.78 6.52
N ILE A 81 -1.59 0.83 6.38
CA ILE A 81 -2.36 2.07 6.33
C ILE A 81 -2.82 2.42 7.74
N PHE A 82 -2.34 3.54 8.27
CA PHE A 82 -2.76 4.05 9.58
C PHE A 82 -3.91 5.02 9.40
N HIS A 83 -5.06 4.70 9.96
CA HIS A 83 -6.23 5.56 9.94
C HIS A 83 -6.94 5.46 11.29
N THR A 84 -7.22 6.61 11.89
CA THR A 84 -7.71 6.73 13.28
C THR A 84 -6.80 5.98 14.27
N ASP A 85 -7.35 5.05 15.03
CA ASP A 85 -6.73 4.18 16.02
C ASP A 85 -6.27 2.83 15.46
N ARG A 86 -6.40 2.60 14.14
CA ARG A 86 -6.19 1.29 13.50
C ARG A 86 -5.08 1.32 12.46
N CYS A 87 -4.44 0.16 12.32
CA CYS A 87 -3.55 -0.15 11.21
C CYS A 87 -4.20 -1.24 10.36
N TYR A 88 -4.40 -0.92 9.08
CA TYR A 88 -5.00 -1.78 8.08
C TYR A 88 -3.88 -2.35 7.22
N LEU A 89 -3.72 -3.66 7.21
CA LEU A 89 -2.64 -4.35 6.53
C LEU A 89 -3.13 -4.90 5.20
N LEU A 90 -2.53 -4.40 4.11
CA LEU A 90 -2.83 -4.82 2.75
C LEU A 90 -1.61 -5.51 2.13
N LYS A 91 -1.85 -6.48 1.25
CA LYS A 91 -0.80 -6.94 0.34
C LYS A 91 -0.51 -5.84 -0.67
N GLY A 92 0.74 -5.69 -1.10
CA GLY A 92 1.13 -4.74 -2.15
C GLY A 92 0.30 -4.94 -3.43
N GLU A 93 0.05 -6.19 -3.81
CA GLU A 93 -0.80 -6.57 -4.95
C GLU A 93 -2.22 -5.98 -4.85
N ASP A 94 -2.84 -6.08 -3.67
CA ASP A 94 -4.18 -5.55 -3.40
C ASP A 94 -4.19 -4.01 -3.36
N PHE A 95 -3.11 -3.41 -2.87
CA PHE A 95 -2.91 -1.96 -2.89
C PHE A 95 -2.85 -1.42 -4.34
N LEU A 96 -2.09 -2.07 -5.23
CA LEU A 96 -2.04 -1.70 -6.65
C LEU A 96 -3.37 -1.99 -7.37
N LYS A 97 -4.04 -3.09 -7.02
CA LYS A 97 -5.37 -3.41 -7.54
C LYS A 97 -6.38 -2.32 -7.21
N ALA A 98 -6.35 -1.76 -5.99
CA ALA A 98 -7.22 -0.64 -5.61
C ALA A 98 -7.00 0.60 -6.50
N TYR A 99 -5.76 0.94 -6.82
CA TYR A 99 -5.47 2.05 -7.74
C TYR A 99 -6.09 1.82 -9.11
N ARG A 100 -5.90 0.62 -9.66
CA ARG A 100 -6.43 0.25 -10.98
C ARG A 100 -7.95 0.31 -11.02
N GLU A 101 -8.62 -0.17 -9.98
CA GLU A 101 -10.07 -0.11 -9.87
C GLU A 101 -10.57 1.34 -9.78
N MET A 102 -9.89 2.20 -8.99
CA MET A 102 -10.28 3.59 -8.81
C MET A 102 -10.05 4.46 -10.05
N GLU A 103 -8.99 4.17 -10.81
CA GLU A 103 -8.65 4.88 -12.05
C GLU A 103 -9.18 4.18 -13.31
N ALA A 104 -9.94 3.08 -13.15
CA ALA A 104 -10.47 2.24 -14.22
C ALA A 104 -9.41 1.81 -15.26
N LEU A 105 -8.22 1.44 -14.78
CA LEU A 105 -7.08 1.06 -15.62
C LEU A 105 -7.04 -0.45 -15.87
N ASP A 106 -6.87 -0.82 -17.14
CA ASP A 106 -6.44 -2.16 -17.49
C ASP A 106 -4.96 -2.41 -17.12
N THR A 107 -4.48 -3.62 -17.37
CA THR A 107 -3.11 -4.00 -17.02
C THR A 107 -2.07 -3.19 -17.81
N ALA A 108 -2.30 -2.91 -19.09
CA ALA A 108 -1.32 -2.22 -19.93
C ALA A 108 -1.19 -0.74 -19.52
N ALA A 109 -2.33 -0.05 -19.34
CA ALA A 109 -2.36 1.33 -18.89
C ALA A 109 -1.76 1.49 -17.49
N PHE A 110 -1.96 0.51 -16.60
CA PHE A 110 -1.31 0.52 -15.30
C PHE A 110 0.21 0.38 -15.40
N LEU A 111 0.73 -0.52 -16.25
CA LEU A 111 2.18 -0.65 -16.45
C LEU A 111 2.82 0.63 -16.98
N GLU A 112 2.17 1.32 -17.92
CA GLU A 112 2.61 2.63 -18.40
C GLU A 112 2.63 3.66 -17.26
N LYS A 113 1.62 3.64 -16.39
CA LYS A 113 1.55 4.54 -15.24
C LYS A 113 2.70 4.32 -14.26
N VAL A 114 3.04 3.06 -13.98
CA VAL A 114 4.20 2.68 -13.17
C VAL A 114 5.49 3.23 -13.79
N GLN A 115 5.68 3.09 -15.11
CA GLN A 115 6.86 3.65 -15.77
C GLN A 115 6.94 5.18 -15.64
N GLN A 116 5.82 5.89 -15.76
CA GLN A 116 5.77 7.34 -15.55
C GLN A 116 6.20 7.74 -14.13
N TRP A 117 5.78 6.98 -13.12
CA TRP A 117 6.17 7.26 -11.73
C TRP A 117 7.66 7.02 -11.45
N LEU A 118 8.24 6.03 -12.12
CA LEU A 118 9.67 5.69 -11.98
C LEU A 118 10.59 6.64 -12.76
N ALA A 119 10.07 7.34 -13.77
CA ALA A 119 10.81 8.33 -14.56
C ALA A 119 10.85 9.73 -13.92
N ALA A 120 10.08 9.95 -12.85
CA ALA A 120 9.91 11.23 -12.16
C ALA A 120 10.72 11.33 -10.85
#